data_AF-A0A385FWF5-F1
#
_entry.id   AF-A0A385FWF5-F1
#
_cell.length_a   1.000
_cell.length_b   1.000
_cell.length_c   1.000
_cell.angle_alpha   90.00
_cell.angle_beta   90.00
_cell.angle_gamma   90.00
#
_symmetry.space_group_name_H-M   'P 1'
#
loop_
_entity.id
_entity.type
_entity.pdbx_description
1 polymer ?
#
loop_
_entity_poly.entity_id
_entity_poly.type
_entity_poly.pdbx_seq_one_letter_code
_entity_poly.pdbx_strand_id
1 'polypeptide(L)'
;MWRCSSIEGVASREGLLSSFPKSLLTHGEAISKQILSSLRAKTCDSWSPKTNSKLTLILLAQPGASARFGTWCACQNRSAPMSQYSQFSVSKVFGMPSIPEKVTAIGYADGSNPFIPATDTNYVFRKEFLREVLAYLKEPGGDALFVTGPTGSGKTSGITEIAGRLNWPVQQITAHGRMELTDLIGHHALVAEKPGQPPVMKFMYGPLAVAMREGHLLLINEVDLADPAELAGLNDVLEGRPLVIAQNGGEIIKPHPMFRVVVTGNSTGSGDASGLYQGVMMQNLAAMDRYRFTKVGYADEEAELSILGRVTPKLPENVRKGMVRIANQVRKLFLGENGEDGQLSITMSTRTLVRWAKLSLAFRGAPNALEYALDQALLIRAAKEEREAILRVAKDVFGDQWR
;
A
#
# COMPACT_ATOMS: atom_id res chain seq x y z
N MET A 1 -16.98 -32.77 6.43
CA MET A 1 -18.29 -33.45 6.37
C MET A 1 -19.36 -32.44 6.80
N TRP A 2 -19.92 -31.67 5.86
CA TRP A 2 -21.04 -30.76 6.12
C TRP A 2 -22.06 -30.97 4.99
N ARG A 3 -23.29 -31.36 5.38
CA ARG A 3 -24.42 -31.71 4.49
C ARG A 3 -25.09 -30.43 4.00
N CYS A 4 -25.45 -30.40 2.72
CA CYS A 4 -26.28 -29.36 2.11
C CYS A 4 -27.75 -29.82 2.17
N SER A 5 -28.60 -29.06 2.85
CA SER A 5 -30.05 -29.26 2.89
C SER A 5 -30.71 -28.53 1.71
N SER A 6 -31.42 -29.30 0.89
CA SER A 6 -32.23 -28.86 -0.25
C SER A 6 -33.51 -28.14 0.19
N ILE A 7 -33.78 -26.98 -0.39
CA ILE A 7 -35.10 -26.32 -0.36
C ILE A 7 -35.74 -26.58 -1.73
N GLU A 8 -36.78 -27.43 -1.75
CA GLU A 8 -37.69 -27.58 -2.90
C GLU A 8 -38.82 -26.56 -2.79
N GLY A 9 -39.07 -25.82 -3.87
CA GLY A 9 -40.23 -24.95 -4.03
C GLY A 9 -40.72 -25.02 -5.47
N VAL A 10 -41.78 -25.77 -5.71
CA VAL A 10 -42.45 -25.91 -7.02
C VAL A 10 -43.45 -24.75 -7.17
N ALA A 11 -43.24 -23.87 -8.16
CA ALA A 11 -44.26 -22.94 -8.64
C ALA A 11 -44.81 -23.46 -9.98
N SER A 12 -46.13 -23.64 -10.07
CA SER A 12 -46.82 -24.21 -11.22
C SER A 12 -46.85 -23.25 -12.43
N ARG A 13 -46.89 -23.87 -13.63
CA ARG A 13 -46.62 -23.29 -14.96
C ARG A 13 -47.68 -22.31 -15.50
N GLU A 14 -48.78 -22.07 -14.78
CA GLU A 14 -49.94 -21.32 -15.29
C GLU A 14 -49.91 -19.82 -14.96
N GLY A 15 -49.04 -19.36 -14.07
CA GLY A 15 -49.00 -17.95 -13.64
C GLY A 15 -48.17 -16.99 -14.50
N LEU A 16 -47.30 -17.49 -15.40
CA LEU A 16 -46.30 -16.68 -16.11
C LEU A 16 -46.67 -16.28 -17.55
N LEU A 17 -47.78 -16.78 -18.08
CA LEU A 17 -48.17 -16.59 -19.49
C LEU A 17 -49.30 -15.55 -19.71
N SER A 18 -49.76 -14.85 -18.67
CA SER A 18 -50.83 -13.86 -18.78
C SER A 18 -50.36 -12.42 -19.06
N SER A 19 -49.06 -12.16 -19.13
CA SER A 19 -48.49 -10.80 -19.13
C SER A 19 -47.79 -10.33 -20.41
N PHE A 20 -47.88 -11.06 -21.54
CA PHE A 20 -47.21 -10.66 -22.79
C PHE A 20 -48.17 -10.43 -23.98
N PRO A 21 -48.03 -9.31 -24.73
CA PRO A 21 -48.88 -9.01 -25.88
C PRO A 21 -48.58 -9.93 -27.09
N LYS A 22 -49.67 -10.41 -27.73
CA LYS A 22 -49.69 -11.40 -28.83
C LYS A 22 -49.03 -10.95 -30.16
N SER A 23 -48.51 -9.72 -30.27
CA SER A 23 -47.98 -9.17 -31.53
C SER A 23 -46.54 -9.57 -31.87
N LEU A 24 -45.80 -10.21 -30.97
CA LEU A 24 -44.39 -10.61 -31.14
C LEU A 24 -44.20 -12.03 -31.70
N LEU A 25 -45.27 -12.81 -31.91
CA LEU A 25 -45.18 -14.23 -32.27
C LEU A 25 -45.16 -14.53 -33.77
N THR A 26 -45.40 -13.55 -34.65
CA THR A 26 -45.56 -13.81 -36.10
C THR A 26 -44.35 -13.51 -36.98
N HIS A 27 -43.23 -13.02 -36.42
CA HIS A 27 -42.01 -12.68 -37.19
C HIS A 27 -40.79 -13.57 -36.88
N GLY A 28 -40.95 -14.62 -36.06
CA GLY A 28 -39.84 -15.46 -35.59
C GLY A 28 -39.41 -16.62 -36.50
N GLU A 29 -40.26 -17.07 -37.42
CA GLU A 29 -39.98 -18.30 -38.20
C GLU A 29 -39.11 -18.08 -39.44
N ALA A 30 -39.16 -16.89 -40.06
CA ALA A 30 -38.39 -16.62 -41.28
C ALA A 30 -36.89 -16.34 -41.00
N ILE A 31 -36.56 -15.80 -39.82
CA ILE A 31 -35.19 -15.41 -39.45
C ILE A 31 -34.33 -16.64 -39.07
N SER A 32 -34.97 -17.72 -38.62
CA SER A 32 -34.29 -18.94 -38.14
C SER A 32 -33.49 -19.65 -39.25
N LYS A 33 -34.01 -19.74 -40.47
CA LYS A 33 -33.36 -20.49 -41.57
C LYS A 33 -32.16 -19.77 -42.19
N GLN A 34 -32.14 -18.43 -42.16
CA GLN A 34 -31.07 -17.64 -42.77
C GLN A 34 -29.84 -17.49 -41.86
N ILE A 35 -30.02 -17.58 -40.53
CA ILE A 35 -28.91 -17.53 -39.57
C ILE A 35 -28.21 -18.89 -39.45
N LEU A 36 -28.95 -19.99 -39.51
CA LEU A 36 -28.38 -21.35 -39.37
C LEU A 36 -27.45 -21.76 -40.53
N SER A 37 -27.61 -21.21 -41.74
CA SER A 37 -26.70 -21.48 -42.86
C SER A 37 -25.37 -20.71 -42.77
N SER A 38 -25.33 -19.59 -42.04
CA SER A 38 -24.12 -18.75 -41.87
C SER A 38 -23.23 -19.17 -40.69
N LEU A 39 -23.75 -20.00 -39.77
CA LEU A 39 -23.06 -20.45 -38.56
C LEU A 39 -22.09 -21.61 -38.76
N ARG A 40 -22.05 -22.25 -39.94
CA ARG A 40 -21.18 -23.42 -40.20
C ARG A 40 -19.71 -23.10 -40.53
N ALA A 41 -19.28 -21.84 -40.50
CA ALA A 41 -17.99 -21.45 -41.09
C ALA A 41 -17.11 -20.43 -40.31
N LYS A 42 -17.21 -20.31 -38.96
CA LYS A 42 -16.28 -19.43 -38.21
C LYS A 42 -15.78 -20.05 -36.90
N THR A 43 -14.46 -19.98 -36.69
CA THR A 43 -13.73 -20.43 -35.49
C THR A 43 -13.95 -19.48 -34.31
N CYS A 44 -13.76 -20.00 -33.08
CA CYS A 44 -14.18 -19.43 -31.79
C CYS A 44 -13.64 -18.03 -31.43
N ASP A 45 -12.64 -17.49 -32.12
CA ASP A 45 -11.93 -16.28 -31.66
C ASP A 45 -12.58 -14.94 -32.05
N SER A 46 -13.72 -14.94 -32.75
CA SER A 46 -14.30 -13.70 -33.32
C SER A 46 -15.55 -13.14 -32.61
N TRP A 47 -15.83 -13.52 -31.35
CA TRP A 47 -17.13 -13.22 -30.72
C TRP A 47 -17.05 -12.18 -29.59
N SER A 48 -17.76 -11.06 -29.77
CA SER A 48 -17.91 -10.00 -28.75
C SER A 48 -18.94 -10.35 -27.66
N PRO A 49 -18.88 -9.75 -26.45
CA PRO A 49 -19.79 -10.06 -25.34
C PRO A 49 -21.28 -9.79 -25.64
N LYS A 50 -21.59 -8.85 -26.54
CA LYS A 50 -22.98 -8.55 -26.96
C LYS A 50 -23.59 -9.64 -27.85
N THR A 51 -22.76 -10.48 -28.47
CA THR A 51 -23.21 -11.53 -29.38
C THR A 51 -23.67 -12.79 -28.61
N ASN A 52 -23.10 -13.03 -27.43
CA ASN A 52 -23.44 -14.18 -26.58
C ASN A 52 -24.80 -14.04 -25.87
N SER A 53 -25.18 -12.83 -25.43
CA SER A 53 -26.45 -12.60 -24.74
C SER A 53 -27.68 -12.75 -25.66
N LYS A 54 -27.53 -12.49 -26.96
CA LYS A 54 -28.60 -12.74 -27.95
C LYS A 54 -28.76 -14.22 -28.30
N LEU A 55 -27.70 -15.03 -28.26
CA LEU A 55 -27.78 -16.46 -28.54
C LEU A 55 -28.41 -17.26 -27.40
N THR A 56 -28.16 -16.86 -26.15
CA THR A 56 -28.79 -17.48 -24.97
C THR A 56 -30.30 -17.29 -24.97
N LEU A 57 -30.80 -16.15 -25.46
CA LEU A 57 -32.24 -15.90 -25.58
C LEU A 57 -32.92 -16.75 -26.66
N ILE A 58 -32.21 -17.12 -27.73
CA ILE A 58 -32.76 -17.89 -28.86
C ILE A 58 -32.87 -19.39 -28.52
N LEU A 59 -31.95 -19.92 -27.72
CA LEU A 59 -31.96 -21.34 -27.30
C LEU A 59 -33.06 -21.69 -26.30
N LEU A 60 -33.62 -20.71 -25.58
CA LEU A 60 -34.70 -20.91 -24.60
C LEU A 60 -36.11 -20.95 -25.22
N ALA A 61 -36.25 -20.71 -26.53
CA ALA A 61 -37.54 -20.61 -27.21
C ALA A 61 -37.90 -21.84 -28.08
N GLN A 62 -37.18 -22.96 -27.97
CA GLN A 62 -37.43 -24.16 -28.78
C GLN A 62 -38.19 -25.24 -27.98
N PRO A 63 -39.31 -25.79 -28.48
CA PRO A 63 -39.97 -26.93 -27.84
C PRO A 63 -39.15 -28.21 -28.03
N GLY A 64 -38.79 -28.88 -26.93
CA GLY A 64 -38.23 -30.24 -26.96
C GLY A 64 -36.71 -30.39 -26.75
N ALA A 65 -35.97 -29.32 -26.41
CA ALA A 65 -34.53 -29.45 -26.12
C ALA A 65 -34.28 -29.97 -24.68
N SER A 66 -33.83 -31.22 -24.55
CA SER A 66 -33.30 -31.74 -23.28
C SER A 66 -31.84 -31.31 -23.08
N ALA A 67 -31.60 -30.24 -22.34
CA ALA A 67 -30.26 -29.89 -21.88
C ALA A 67 -29.95 -30.67 -20.59
N ARG A 68 -29.01 -31.63 -20.63
CA ARG A 68 -28.43 -32.20 -19.41
C ARG A 68 -27.71 -31.06 -18.68
N PHE A 69 -28.22 -30.68 -17.51
CA PHE A 69 -27.55 -29.75 -16.61
C PHE A 69 -26.33 -30.44 -16.00
N GLY A 70 -25.18 -30.28 -16.65
CA GLY A 70 -23.89 -30.46 -15.98
C GLY A 70 -23.76 -29.36 -14.92
N THR A 71 -23.48 -29.78 -13.69
CA THR A 71 -23.12 -28.93 -12.55
C THR A 71 -22.15 -27.81 -12.97
N TRP A 72 -22.62 -26.56 -12.97
CA TRP A 72 -21.76 -25.37 -13.05
C TRP A 72 -21.10 -25.16 -11.69
N CYS A 73 -20.10 -26.00 -11.42
CA CYS A 73 -19.15 -25.81 -10.34
C CYS A 73 -18.06 -24.85 -10.83
N ALA A 74 -17.81 -23.80 -10.06
CA ALA A 74 -16.74 -22.82 -10.21
C ALA A 74 -16.75 -21.96 -11.50
N CYS A 75 -17.22 -20.71 -11.37
CA CYS A 75 -16.65 -19.62 -12.16
C CYS A 75 -15.15 -19.56 -11.84
N GLN A 76 -14.38 -20.25 -12.69
CA GLN A 76 -12.94 -20.18 -12.70
C GLN A 76 -12.52 -18.71 -12.82
N ASN A 77 -11.64 -18.31 -11.91
CA ASN A 77 -10.71 -17.20 -12.06
C ASN A 77 -10.44 -16.93 -13.54
N ARG A 78 -10.84 -15.76 -14.03
CA ARG A 78 -10.11 -15.15 -15.12
C ARG A 78 -8.75 -14.78 -14.53
N SER A 79 -7.80 -15.70 -14.59
CA SER A 79 -6.39 -15.37 -14.44
C SER A 79 -6.11 -14.24 -15.42
N ALA A 80 -5.75 -13.07 -14.90
CA ALA A 80 -5.16 -12.01 -15.70
C ALA A 80 -4.06 -12.61 -16.59
N PRO A 81 -3.87 -12.14 -17.82
CA PRO A 81 -2.86 -12.69 -18.70
C PRO A 81 -1.51 -12.70 -17.97
N MET A 82 -0.88 -13.87 -17.85
CA MET A 82 0.37 -14.09 -17.11
C MET A 82 1.56 -13.24 -17.62
N SER A 83 1.36 -12.42 -18.65
CA SER A 83 2.37 -11.52 -19.21
C SER A 83 2.57 -10.21 -18.42
N GLN A 84 1.68 -9.86 -17.49
CA GLN A 84 1.78 -8.58 -16.74
C GLN A 84 2.58 -8.68 -15.44
N TYR A 85 2.68 -9.87 -14.84
CA TYR A 85 3.28 -10.06 -13.52
C TYR A 85 4.51 -10.97 -13.59
N SER A 86 5.45 -10.76 -12.68
CA SER A 86 6.68 -11.53 -12.58
C SER A 86 6.88 -12.08 -11.17
N GLN A 87 7.57 -13.22 -11.09
CA GLN A 87 8.05 -13.80 -9.84
C GLN A 87 9.51 -13.40 -9.66
N PHE A 88 9.78 -12.65 -8.60
CA PHE A 88 11.10 -12.14 -8.25
C PHE A 88 11.74 -13.02 -7.17
N SER A 89 12.99 -13.43 -7.37
CA SER A 89 13.75 -14.12 -6.32
C SER A 89 14.08 -13.14 -5.19
N VAL A 90 13.58 -13.42 -3.98
CA VAL A 90 13.73 -12.52 -2.82
C VAL A 90 15.22 -12.32 -2.48
N SER A 91 16.00 -13.39 -2.52
CA SER A 91 17.44 -13.34 -2.24
C SER A 91 18.20 -12.35 -3.15
N LYS A 92 17.91 -12.40 -4.46
CA LYS A 92 18.57 -11.56 -5.47
C LYS A 92 18.10 -10.11 -5.41
N VAL A 93 16.80 -9.89 -5.36
CA VAL A 93 16.21 -8.55 -5.44
C VAL A 93 16.49 -7.72 -4.18
N PHE A 94 16.47 -8.36 -3.00
CA PHE A 94 16.67 -7.68 -1.72
C PHE A 94 18.11 -7.80 -1.19
N GLY A 95 19.02 -8.48 -1.89
CA GLY A 95 20.42 -8.64 -1.50
C GLY A 95 20.61 -9.45 -0.21
N MET A 96 19.81 -10.50 -0.03
CA MET A 96 19.75 -11.31 1.19
C MET A 96 20.13 -12.78 0.92
N PRO A 97 21.44 -13.11 0.88
CA PRO A 97 21.91 -14.45 0.50
C PRO A 97 21.51 -15.54 1.50
N SER A 98 21.15 -15.16 2.73
CA SER A 98 20.64 -16.09 3.75
C SER A 98 19.23 -16.63 3.44
N ILE A 99 18.50 -16.02 2.50
CA ILE A 99 17.18 -16.48 2.07
C ILE A 99 17.35 -17.47 0.90
N PRO A 100 16.74 -18.67 0.96
CA PRO A 100 16.80 -19.63 -0.14
C PRO A 100 16.27 -19.06 -1.46
N GLU A 101 16.92 -19.33 -2.59
CA GLU A 101 16.53 -18.80 -3.91
C GLU A 101 15.11 -19.17 -4.35
N LYS A 102 14.59 -20.29 -3.83
CA LYS A 102 13.22 -20.76 -4.08
C LYS A 102 12.13 -19.85 -3.50
N VAL A 103 12.48 -18.95 -2.59
CA VAL A 103 11.54 -17.98 -2.03
C VAL A 103 11.35 -16.84 -3.03
N THR A 104 10.16 -16.75 -3.60
CA THR A 104 9.80 -15.71 -4.58
C THR A 104 8.76 -14.74 -4.04
N ALA A 105 8.76 -13.54 -4.59
CA ALA A 105 7.76 -12.50 -4.38
C ALA A 105 7.11 -12.14 -5.70
N ILE A 106 5.79 -11.88 -5.68
CA ILE A 106 5.08 -11.39 -6.86
C ILE A 106 5.30 -9.88 -7.01
N GLY A 107 5.41 -9.43 -8.26
CA GLY A 107 5.46 -8.01 -8.63
C GLY A 107 5.05 -7.81 -10.07
N TYR A 108 5.22 -6.59 -10.58
CA TYR A 108 4.93 -6.27 -11.98
C TYR A 108 6.12 -6.57 -12.88
N ALA A 109 5.86 -7.10 -14.07
CA ALA A 109 6.90 -7.35 -15.06
C ALA A 109 7.45 -6.04 -15.65
N ASP A 110 6.59 -5.03 -15.80
CA ASP A 110 6.94 -3.70 -16.29
C ASP A 110 7.48 -2.81 -15.18
N GLY A 111 8.72 -2.33 -15.35
CA GLY A 111 9.40 -1.39 -14.46
C GLY A 111 9.35 0.08 -14.91
N SER A 112 8.59 0.41 -15.96
CA SER A 112 8.55 1.75 -16.56
C SER A 112 7.46 2.67 -16.01
N ASN A 113 6.55 2.16 -15.18
CA ASN A 113 5.45 2.94 -14.63
C ASN A 113 6.01 4.08 -13.73
N PRO A 114 5.62 5.35 -13.97
CA PRO A 114 6.17 6.52 -13.27
C PRO A 114 5.83 6.57 -11.78
N PHE A 115 4.83 5.80 -11.33
CA PHE A 115 4.46 5.69 -9.92
C PHE A 115 5.28 4.64 -9.16
N ILE A 116 6.20 3.92 -9.82
CA ILE A 116 7.12 3.02 -9.12
C ILE A 116 8.12 3.86 -8.31
N PRO A 117 8.23 3.65 -6.98
CA PRO A 117 9.16 4.41 -6.15
C PRO A 117 10.62 4.16 -6.55
N ALA A 118 11.44 5.21 -6.46
CA ALA A 118 12.88 5.07 -6.60
C ALA A 118 13.47 4.19 -5.48
N THR A 119 14.47 3.38 -5.85
CA THR A 119 15.14 2.46 -4.91
C THR A 119 16.54 2.95 -4.56
N ASP A 120 16.95 2.84 -3.30
CA ASP A 120 18.33 3.04 -2.87
C ASP A 120 19.09 1.71 -2.84
N THR A 121 20.15 1.63 -3.63
CA THR A 121 21.09 0.49 -3.65
C THR A 121 21.76 0.24 -2.29
N ASN A 122 21.87 1.27 -1.45
CA ASN A 122 22.48 1.18 -0.12
C ASN A 122 21.48 0.77 0.97
N TYR A 123 20.19 0.65 0.67
CA TYR A 123 19.17 0.29 1.64
C TYR A 123 19.48 -1.06 2.32
N VAL A 124 19.25 -1.13 3.62
CA VAL A 124 19.42 -2.34 4.42
C VAL A 124 18.04 -2.80 4.89
N PHE A 125 17.60 -3.96 4.40
CA PHE A 125 16.32 -4.53 4.78
C PHE A 125 16.40 -5.24 6.13
N ARG A 126 15.36 -5.06 6.95
CA ARG A 126 15.11 -5.88 8.13
C ARG A 126 14.32 -7.11 7.71
N LYS A 127 14.80 -8.29 8.10
CA LYS A 127 14.27 -9.58 7.63
C LYS A 127 12.81 -9.78 8.06
N GLU A 128 12.48 -9.41 9.28
CA GLU A 128 11.16 -9.57 9.89
C GLU A 128 10.14 -8.70 9.17
N PHE A 129 10.46 -7.41 9.01
CA PHE A 129 9.62 -6.45 8.31
C PHE A 129 9.43 -6.82 6.84
N LEU A 130 10.51 -7.19 6.14
CA LEU A 130 10.42 -7.65 4.75
C LEU A 130 9.50 -8.87 4.63
N ARG A 131 9.65 -9.87 5.51
CA ARG A 131 8.81 -11.08 5.52
C ARG A 131 7.33 -10.74 5.69
N GLU A 132 7.00 -9.88 6.63
CA GLU A 132 5.62 -9.48 6.93
C GLU A 132 4.96 -8.74 5.76
N VAL A 133 5.68 -7.79 5.15
CA VAL A 133 5.20 -7.05 3.98
C VAL A 133 5.05 -7.98 2.77
N LEU A 134 6.03 -8.84 2.49
CA LEU A 134 5.93 -9.78 1.36
C LEU A 134 4.78 -10.77 1.53
N ALA A 135 4.54 -11.25 2.76
CA ALA A 135 3.40 -12.11 3.06
C ALA A 135 2.07 -11.39 2.79
N TYR A 136 1.95 -10.14 3.23
CA TYR A 136 0.78 -9.29 2.95
C TYR A 136 0.57 -9.03 1.46
N LEU A 137 1.62 -8.65 0.71
CA LEU A 137 1.52 -8.38 -0.71
C LEU A 137 1.06 -9.62 -1.49
N LYS A 138 1.57 -10.81 -1.13
CA LYS A 138 1.18 -12.07 -1.74
C LYS A 138 -0.26 -12.45 -1.39
N GLU A 139 -0.63 -12.36 -0.13
CA GLU A 139 -1.92 -12.82 0.38
C GLU A 139 -2.46 -11.84 1.44
N PRO A 140 -3.20 -10.80 1.01
CA PRO A 140 -3.71 -9.78 1.91
C PRO A 140 -4.83 -10.30 2.81
N GLY A 141 -5.54 -11.37 2.41
CA GLY A 141 -6.61 -11.98 3.22
C GLY A 141 -7.87 -11.12 3.38
N GLY A 142 -7.99 -10.02 2.63
CA GLY A 142 -9.04 -9.02 2.85
C GLY A 142 -8.67 -7.92 3.85
N ASP A 143 -7.43 -7.94 4.36
CA ASP A 143 -6.93 -6.93 5.28
C ASP A 143 -6.21 -5.80 4.53
N ALA A 144 -6.10 -4.63 5.15
CA ALA A 144 -5.03 -3.67 4.89
C ALA A 144 -3.83 -3.90 5.82
N LEU A 145 -2.68 -3.30 5.51
CA LEU A 145 -1.50 -3.38 6.38
C LEU A 145 -1.31 -2.06 7.14
N PHE A 146 -1.31 -2.13 8.46
CA PHE A 146 -0.97 -1.01 9.34
C PHE A 146 0.47 -1.17 9.84
N VAL A 147 1.34 -0.26 9.43
CA VAL A 147 2.75 -0.20 9.84
C VAL A 147 2.91 0.81 10.97
N THR A 148 3.11 0.34 12.19
CA THR A 148 3.28 1.19 13.38
C THR A 148 4.72 1.19 13.88
N GLY A 149 5.14 2.27 14.56
CA GLY A 149 6.47 2.39 15.14
C GLY A 149 6.89 3.84 15.35
N PRO A 150 8.03 4.11 16.00
CA PRO A 150 8.45 5.47 16.29
C PRO A 150 8.78 6.29 15.04
N THR A 151 8.81 7.61 15.19
CA THR A 151 9.15 8.53 14.11
C THR A 151 10.57 8.27 13.60
N GLY A 152 10.71 8.15 12.28
CA GLY A 152 12.02 7.94 11.65
C GLY A 152 12.58 6.52 11.80
N SER A 153 11.76 5.53 12.12
CA SER A 153 12.12 4.09 12.12
C SER A 153 12.14 3.43 10.73
N GLY A 154 11.88 4.20 9.67
CA GLY A 154 11.91 3.72 8.28
C GLY A 154 10.67 2.97 7.80
N LYS A 155 9.48 3.28 8.35
CA LYS A 155 8.19 2.69 7.96
C LYS A 155 7.88 2.90 6.47
N THR A 156 7.70 4.16 6.08
CA THR A 156 7.42 4.57 4.70
C THR A 156 8.51 4.14 3.74
N SER A 157 9.78 4.39 4.07
CA SER A 157 10.90 4.01 3.22
C SER A 157 10.99 2.51 3.00
N GLY A 158 10.70 1.69 4.02
CA GLY A 158 10.67 0.25 3.86
C GLY A 158 9.59 -0.23 2.89
N ILE A 159 8.38 0.34 2.95
CA ILE A 159 7.30 0.01 2.00
C ILE A 159 7.67 0.43 0.57
N THR A 160 8.16 1.66 0.39
CA THR A 160 8.53 2.17 -0.94
C THR A 160 9.70 1.40 -1.56
N GLU A 161 10.69 1.01 -0.75
CA GLU A 161 11.85 0.24 -1.22
C GLU A 161 11.48 -1.21 -1.59
N ILE A 162 10.47 -1.78 -0.94
CA ILE A 162 9.90 -3.09 -1.31
C ILE A 162 9.09 -2.97 -2.59
N ALA A 163 8.20 -1.97 -2.67
CA ALA A 163 7.37 -1.73 -3.84
C ALA A 163 8.23 -1.44 -5.08
N GLY A 164 9.22 -0.54 -4.98
CA GLY A 164 10.13 -0.20 -6.07
C GLY A 164 10.89 -1.41 -6.61
N ARG A 165 11.39 -2.28 -5.72
CA ARG A 165 12.10 -3.52 -6.10
C ARG A 165 11.22 -4.59 -6.74
N LEU A 166 9.92 -4.55 -6.51
CA LEU A 166 8.93 -5.45 -7.11
C LEU A 166 8.18 -4.78 -8.28
N ASN A 167 8.65 -3.61 -8.74
CA ASN A 167 8.00 -2.77 -9.74
C ASN A 167 6.54 -2.45 -9.41
N TRP A 168 6.16 -2.43 -8.14
CA TRP A 168 4.80 -2.14 -7.70
C TRP A 168 4.59 -0.63 -7.67
N PRO A 169 3.70 -0.06 -8.50
CA PRO A 169 3.48 1.37 -8.47
C PRO A 169 2.75 1.78 -7.18
N VAL A 170 3.07 2.97 -6.65
CA VAL A 170 2.57 3.46 -5.36
C VAL A 170 1.87 4.79 -5.53
N GLN A 171 0.64 4.89 -5.06
CA GLN A 171 -0.07 6.15 -4.86
C GLN A 171 0.13 6.57 -3.41
N GLN A 172 1.00 7.56 -3.18
CA GLN A 172 1.39 7.98 -1.84
C GLN A 172 0.72 9.30 -1.46
N ILE A 173 0.14 9.35 -0.26
CA ILE A 173 -0.41 10.57 0.35
C ILE A 173 -0.03 10.64 1.83
N THR A 174 0.03 11.85 2.39
CA THR A 174 0.27 12.07 3.83
C THR A 174 -1.01 12.61 4.46
N ALA A 175 -1.51 11.89 5.45
CA ALA A 175 -2.66 12.27 6.23
C ALA A 175 -2.35 13.46 7.13
N HIS A 176 -3.37 14.28 7.34
CA HIS A 176 -3.33 15.48 8.16
C HIS A 176 -4.75 15.82 8.62
N GLY A 177 -4.90 16.63 9.67
CA GLY A 177 -6.21 16.88 10.30
C GLY A 177 -7.25 17.66 9.46
N ARG A 178 -6.94 17.99 8.20
CA ARG A 178 -7.88 18.61 7.25
C ARG A 178 -8.09 17.76 5.99
N MET A 179 -7.55 16.55 5.98
CA MET A 179 -7.70 15.62 4.87
C MET A 179 -9.15 15.16 4.80
N GLU A 180 -9.73 15.17 3.61
CA GLU A 180 -11.08 14.65 3.35
C GLU A 180 -11.03 13.39 2.47
N LEU A 181 -12.08 12.58 2.51
CA LEU A 181 -12.23 11.42 1.62
C LEU A 181 -12.21 11.82 0.13
N THR A 182 -12.67 13.04 -0.19
CA THR A 182 -12.65 13.62 -1.54
C THR A 182 -11.21 13.76 -2.08
N ASP A 183 -10.22 14.03 -1.22
CA ASP A 183 -8.81 14.08 -1.59
C ASP A 183 -8.30 12.71 -2.06
N LEU A 184 -8.87 11.62 -1.55
CA LEU A 184 -8.55 10.25 -1.95
C LEU A 184 -9.29 9.83 -3.22
N ILE A 185 -10.58 10.16 -3.33
CA ILE A 185 -11.44 9.72 -4.44
C ILE A 185 -11.18 10.53 -5.71
N GLY A 186 -11.09 11.85 -5.58
CA GLY A 186 -10.99 12.78 -6.71
C GLY A 186 -12.01 13.91 -6.64
N HIS A 187 -11.85 14.90 -7.51
CA HIS A 187 -12.71 16.08 -7.59
C HIS A 187 -12.84 16.55 -9.05
N HIS A 188 -13.84 17.41 -9.32
CA HIS A 188 -13.94 18.07 -10.61
C HIS A 188 -13.03 19.28 -10.69
N ALA A 189 -12.24 19.36 -11.76
CA ALA A 189 -11.37 20.48 -12.06
C ALA A 189 -11.64 21.03 -13.45
N LEU A 190 -11.41 22.33 -13.63
CA LEU A 190 -11.40 22.98 -14.93
C LEU A 190 -10.02 22.77 -15.57
N VAL A 191 -9.98 22.02 -16.68
CA VAL A 191 -8.74 21.69 -17.37
C VAL A 191 -8.80 22.25 -18.80
N ALA A 192 -7.80 23.04 -19.18
CA ALA A 192 -7.56 23.40 -20.56
C ALA A 192 -6.53 22.42 -21.15
N GLU A 193 -6.93 21.62 -22.14
CA GLU A 193 -6.04 20.59 -22.71
C GLU A 193 -4.86 21.18 -23.48
N LYS A 194 -5.02 22.42 -23.99
CA LYS A 194 -3.98 23.17 -24.69
C LYS A 194 -4.05 24.65 -24.31
N PRO A 195 -2.90 25.36 -24.32
CA PRO A 195 -2.88 26.81 -24.14
C PRO A 195 -3.83 27.50 -25.13
N GLY A 196 -4.72 28.35 -24.62
CA GLY A 196 -5.68 29.12 -25.44
C GLY A 196 -7.02 28.43 -25.70
N GLN A 197 -7.26 27.21 -25.22
CA GLN A 197 -8.57 26.57 -25.28
C GLN A 197 -9.44 26.89 -24.07
N PRO A 198 -10.78 26.97 -24.23
CA PRO A 198 -11.69 27.13 -23.10
C PRO A 198 -11.57 25.93 -22.16
N PRO A 199 -11.49 26.14 -20.83
CA PRO A 199 -11.39 25.04 -19.88
C PRO A 199 -12.68 24.22 -19.87
N VAL A 200 -12.53 22.90 -19.83
CA VAL A 200 -13.65 21.97 -19.67
C VAL A 200 -13.63 21.37 -18.28
N MET A 201 -14.81 21.14 -17.71
CA MET A 201 -14.96 20.46 -16.41
C MET A 201 -14.66 18.97 -16.60
N LYS A 202 -13.65 18.47 -15.90
CA LYS A 202 -13.22 17.07 -15.95
C LYS A 202 -13.06 16.54 -14.54
N PHE A 203 -13.51 15.30 -14.32
CA PHE A 203 -13.25 14.60 -13.07
C PHE A 203 -11.79 14.13 -13.03
N MET A 204 -11.07 14.58 -12.01
CA MET A 204 -9.68 14.21 -11.74
C MET A 204 -9.68 13.16 -10.64
N TYR A 205 -9.29 11.92 -10.99
CA TYR A 205 -9.21 10.82 -10.05
C TYR A 205 -8.13 11.06 -9.00
N GLY A 206 -8.48 10.83 -7.74
CA GLY A 206 -7.55 10.85 -6.62
C GLY A 206 -6.74 9.54 -6.50
N PRO A 207 -5.77 9.51 -5.57
CA PRO A 207 -4.84 8.39 -5.40
C PRO A 207 -5.53 7.06 -5.09
N LEU A 208 -6.64 7.06 -4.34
CA LEU A 208 -7.40 5.85 -4.06
C LEU A 208 -8.05 5.29 -5.33
N ALA A 209 -8.75 6.14 -6.08
CA ALA A 209 -9.45 5.71 -7.30
C ALA A 209 -8.46 5.20 -8.36
N VAL A 210 -7.33 5.88 -8.54
CA VAL A 210 -6.24 5.43 -9.41
C VAL A 210 -5.68 4.09 -8.94
N ALA A 211 -5.36 3.95 -7.65
CA ALA A 211 -4.77 2.73 -7.12
C ALA A 211 -5.71 1.52 -7.24
N MET A 212 -7.00 1.70 -6.92
CA MET A 212 -8.01 0.66 -7.05
C MET A 212 -8.18 0.20 -8.50
N ARG A 213 -8.18 1.13 -9.45
CA ARG A 213 -8.39 0.85 -10.87
C ARG A 213 -7.18 0.16 -11.52
N GLU A 214 -5.97 0.61 -11.19
CA GLU A 214 -4.74 0.22 -11.89
C GLU A 214 -3.92 -0.84 -11.12
N GLY A 215 -4.32 -1.18 -9.90
CA GLY A 215 -3.62 -2.17 -9.07
C GLY A 215 -2.41 -1.62 -8.33
N HIS A 216 -2.33 -0.30 -8.15
CA HIS A 216 -1.26 0.29 -7.37
C HIS A 216 -1.41 -0.02 -5.88
N LEU A 217 -0.34 0.17 -5.14
CA LEU A 217 -0.37 0.20 -3.69
C LEU A 217 -0.75 1.62 -3.25
N LEU A 218 -1.83 1.77 -2.49
CA LEU A 218 -2.17 3.03 -1.81
C LEU A 218 -1.41 3.10 -0.49
N LEU A 219 -0.54 4.09 -0.34
CA LEU A 219 0.25 4.34 0.86
C LEU A 219 -0.20 5.63 1.55
N ILE A 220 -0.89 5.50 2.69
CA ILE A 220 -1.33 6.65 3.51
C ILE A 220 -0.37 6.80 4.68
N ASN A 221 0.40 7.88 4.70
CA ASN A 221 1.35 8.16 5.79
C ASN A 221 0.70 8.94 6.91
N GLU A 222 1.13 8.67 8.15
CA GLU A 222 0.69 9.41 9.35
C GLU A 222 -0.84 9.37 9.54
N VAL A 223 -1.45 8.20 9.32
CA VAL A 223 -2.90 7.99 9.38
C VAL A 223 -3.51 8.42 10.72
N ASP A 224 -2.73 8.36 11.79
CA ASP A 224 -3.12 8.80 13.12
C ASP A 224 -3.44 10.31 13.21
N LEU A 225 -3.01 11.12 12.23
CA LEU A 225 -3.27 12.57 12.18
C LEU A 225 -4.57 12.92 11.44
N ALA A 226 -5.17 11.96 10.73
CA ALA A 226 -6.46 12.17 10.05
C ALA A 226 -7.63 11.97 11.01
N ASP A 227 -8.73 12.65 10.70
CA ASP A 227 -9.99 12.44 11.41
C ASP A 227 -10.48 10.99 11.19
N PRO A 228 -10.75 10.23 12.28
CA PRO A 228 -11.29 8.88 12.18
C PRO A 228 -12.57 8.76 11.34
N ALA A 229 -13.39 9.82 11.27
CA ALA A 229 -14.61 9.84 10.46
C ALA A 229 -14.30 9.77 8.96
N GLU A 230 -13.24 10.45 8.51
CA GLU A 230 -12.79 10.42 7.11
C GLU A 230 -12.23 9.05 6.73
N LEU A 231 -11.49 8.43 7.65
CA LEU A 231 -10.96 7.08 7.48
C LEU A 231 -12.06 6.02 7.48
N ALA A 232 -13.18 6.25 8.17
CA ALA A 232 -14.33 5.33 8.13
C ALA A 232 -14.93 5.24 6.71
N GLY A 233 -14.77 6.26 5.89
CA GLY A 233 -15.14 6.24 4.47
C GLY A 233 -14.36 5.21 3.63
N LEU A 234 -13.21 4.73 4.12
CA LEU A 234 -12.43 3.69 3.46
C LEU A 234 -12.89 2.27 3.81
N ASN A 235 -13.76 2.08 4.81
CA ASN A 235 -14.11 0.76 5.31
C ASN A 235 -14.65 -0.18 4.22
N ASP A 236 -15.52 0.31 3.33
CA ASP A 236 -16.06 -0.49 2.23
C ASP A 236 -14.95 -0.95 1.27
N VAL A 237 -13.98 -0.08 0.99
CA VAL A 237 -12.81 -0.40 0.15
C VAL A 237 -11.94 -1.44 0.82
N LEU A 238 -11.70 -1.30 2.13
CA LEU A 238 -10.90 -2.24 2.91
C LEU A 238 -11.54 -3.63 2.96
N GLU A 239 -12.87 -3.71 2.98
CA GLU A 239 -13.63 -4.98 2.85
C GLU A 239 -13.65 -5.55 1.42
N GLY A 240 -12.97 -4.90 0.46
CA GLY A 240 -12.91 -5.32 -0.94
C GLY A 240 -14.17 -4.99 -1.75
N ARG A 241 -15.04 -4.11 -1.25
CA ARG A 241 -16.23 -3.67 -2.00
C ARG A 241 -15.83 -2.68 -3.10
N PRO A 242 -16.65 -2.55 -4.17
CA PRO A 242 -16.41 -1.55 -5.20
C PRO A 242 -16.54 -0.13 -4.66
N LEU A 243 -15.68 0.78 -5.14
CA LEU A 243 -15.79 2.22 -4.89
C LEU A 243 -16.84 2.82 -5.84
N VAL A 244 -17.82 3.53 -5.30
CA VAL A 244 -18.86 4.22 -6.07
C VAL A 244 -18.60 5.73 -6.02
N ILE A 245 -18.30 6.32 -7.17
CA ILE A 245 -18.00 7.75 -7.30
C ILE A 245 -19.26 8.49 -7.76
N ALA A 246 -20.12 8.86 -6.80
CA ALA A 246 -21.36 9.58 -7.07
C ALA A 246 -21.12 10.89 -7.85
N GLN A 247 -20.03 11.59 -7.54
CA GLN A 247 -19.63 12.84 -8.19
C GLN A 247 -19.28 12.67 -9.67
N ASN A 248 -18.87 11.47 -10.10
CA ASN A 248 -18.54 11.16 -11.50
C ASN A 248 -19.65 10.34 -12.17
N GLY A 249 -20.90 10.75 -11.98
CA GLY A 249 -22.06 10.10 -12.60
C GLY A 249 -22.35 8.69 -12.07
N GLY A 250 -21.91 8.38 -10.84
CA GLY A 250 -22.10 7.05 -10.24
C GLY A 250 -21.18 5.98 -10.80
N GLU A 251 -19.99 6.35 -11.28
CA GLU A 251 -18.98 5.40 -11.73
C GLU A 251 -18.64 4.37 -10.64
N ILE A 252 -18.50 3.11 -11.03
CA ILE A 252 -18.19 2.00 -10.12
C ILE A 252 -16.81 1.45 -10.47
N ILE A 253 -15.87 1.58 -9.54
CA ILE A 253 -14.51 1.04 -9.65
C ILE A 253 -14.42 -0.23 -8.79
N LYS A 254 -14.20 -1.38 -9.43
CA LYS A 254 -13.91 -2.63 -8.73
C LYS A 254 -12.43 -2.71 -8.38
N PRO A 255 -12.06 -3.17 -7.18
CA PRO A 255 -10.65 -3.28 -6.79
C PRO A 255 -9.91 -4.25 -7.71
N HIS A 256 -8.79 -3.80 -8.26
CA HIS A 256 -7.89 -4.62 -9.04
C HIS A 256 -7.25 -5.72 -8.14
N PRO A 257 -6.97 -6.95 -8.64
CA PRO A 257 -6.42 -8.03 -7.81
C PRO A 257 -5.08 -7.72 -7.12
N MET A 258 -4.28 -6.83 -7.72
CA MET A 258 -3.02 -6.31 -7.17
C MET A 258 -3.19 -5.01 -6.36
N PHE A 259 -4.40 -4.50 -6.17
CA PHE A 259 -4.61 -3.35 -5.30
C PHE A 259 -4.28 -3.70 -3.85
N ARG A 260 -3.50 -2.86 -3.18
CA ARG A 260 -3.12 -3.03 -1.76
C ARG A 260 -3.24 -1.69 -1.05
N VAL A 261 -3.65 -1.73 0.21
CA VAL A 261 -3.65 -0.54 1.08
C VAL A 261 -2.64 -0.74 2.20
N VAL A 262 -1.76 0.23 2.35
CA VAL A 262 -0.81 0.29 3.47
C VAL A 262 -0.95 1.64 4.14
N VAL A 263 -1.11 1.63 5.45
CA VAL A 263 -1.13 2.84 6.27
C VAL A 263 0.06 2.84 7.21
N THR A 264 0.62 4.01 7.49
CA THR A 264 1.69 4.14 8.49
C THR A 264 1.24 5.05 9.61
N GLY A 265 1.60 4.69 10.84
CA GLY A 265 1.25 5.43 12.05
C GLY A 265 2.38 5.39 13.07
N ASN A 266 2.28 6.26 14.06
CA ASN A 266 3.11 6.27 15.25
C ASN A 266 2.41 5.58 16.44
N SER A 267 1.08 5.43 16.36
CA SER A 267 0.27 4.70 17.33
C SER A 267 -0.25 3.37 16.78
N THR A 268 -0.82 2.52 17.63
CA THR A 268 -1.60 1.33 17.23
C THR A 268 -3.10 1.65 17.10
N GLY A 269 -3.46 2.91 16.86
CA GLY A 269 -4.85 3.37 16.80
C GLY A 269 -5.49 3.66 18.17
N SER A 270 -4.79 3.39 19.28
CA SER A 270 -5.29 3.63 20.64
C SER A 270 -5.10 5.07 21.13
N GLY A 271 -4.68 5.99 20.25
CA GLY A 271 -4.16 7.30 20.64
C GLY A 271 -2.69 7.22 21.08
N ASP A 272 -2.13 8.34 21.52
CA ASP A 272 -0.79 8.40 22.08
C ASP A 272 -0.83 8.44 23.62
N ALA A 273 -0.72 7.26 24.24
CA ALA A 273 -0.67 7.13 25.70
C ALA A 273 0.60 7.75 26.32
N SER A 274 1.68 7.91 25.53
CA SER A 274 2.96 8.46 26.00
C SER A 274 3.06 9.98 25.92
N GLY A 275 2.14 10.64 25.22
CA GLY A 275 2.17 12.09 24.97
C GLY A 275 3.36 12.58 24.12
N LEU A 276 4.14 11.68 23.50
CA LEU A 276 5.33 11.97 22.71
C LEU A 276 5.02 12.47 21.28
N TYR A 277 3.80 12.22 20.79
CA TYR A 277 3.34 12.45 19.42
C TYR A 277 2.11 13.35 19.44
N GLN A 278 2.36 14.66 19.33
CA GLN A 278 1.30 15.66 19.25
C GLN A 278 0.40 15.44 18.02
N GLY A 279 -0.91 15.44 18.24
CA GLY A 279 -1.92 15.36 17.18
C GLY A 279 -2.38 13.94 16.81
N VAL A 280 -1.85 12.89 17.45
CA VAL A 280 -2.32 11.50 17.27
C VAL A 280 -3.76 11.38 17.80
N MET A 281 -4.68 11.00 16.91
CA MET A 281 -6.08 10.76 17.23
C MET A 281 -6.34 9.27 17.48
N MET A 282 -7.22 8.99 18.45
CA MET A 282 -7.71 7.63 18.69
C MET A 282 -8.58 7.19 17.52
N GLN A 283 -8.27 6.02 16.97
CA GLN A 283 -8.96 5.45 15.83
C GLN A 283 -10.13 4.57 16.29
N ASN A 284 -11.12 4.41 15.42
CA ASN A 284 -12.28 3.56 15.72
C ASN A 284 -11.88 2.08 15.74
N LEU A 285 -12.11 1.39 16.88
CA LEU A 285 -11.84 -0.05 17.05
C LEU A 285 -12.42 -0.91 15.92
N ALA A 286 -13.62 -0.57 15.44
CA ALA A 286 -14.25 -1.30 14.35
C ALA A 286 -13.48 -1.15 13.03
N ALA A 287 -12.84 0.00 12.79
CA ALA A 287 -11.97 0.22 11.63
C ALA A 287 -10.65 -0.55 11.77
N MET A 288 -10.12 -0.64 13.00
CA MET A 288 -8.84 -1.32 13.28
C MET A 288 -8.87 -2.83 13.00
N ASP A 289 -10.03 -3.50 13.10
CA ASP A 289 -10.18 -4.93 12.78
C ASP A 289 -9.93 -5.26 11.28
N ARG A 290 -10.01 -4.25 10.40
CA ARG A 290 -9.71 -4.39 8.96
C ARG A 290 -8.22 -4.29 8.64
N TYR A 291 -7.37 -4.19 9.67
CA TYR A 291 -5.93 -4.04 9.51
C TYR A 291 -5.17 -5.21 10.14
N ARG A 292 -4.18 -5.71 9.39
CA ARG A 292 -3.06 -6.47 9.92
C ARG A 292 -1.99 -5.51 10.42
N PHE A 293 -1.47 -5.73 11.62
CA PHE A 293 -0.45 -4.86 12.21
C PHE A 293 0.95 -5.43 12.02
N THR A 294 1.90 -4.55 11.68
CA THR A 294 3.34 -4.82 11.75
C THR A 294 4.02 -3.69 12.53
N LYS A 295 4.89 -4.07 13.48
CA LYS A 295 5.60 -3.11 14.34
C LYS A 295 7.04 -2.97 13.88
N VAL A 296 7.45 -1.72 13.67
CA VAL A 296 8.75 -1.36 13.09
C VAL A 296 9.53 -0.50 14.07
N GLY A 297 10.43 -1.13 14.82
CA GLY A 297 11.38 -0.45 15.73
C GLY A 297 12.51 0.26 14.98
N TYR A 298 13.44 0.88 15.72
CA TYR A 298 14.68 1.37 15.12
C TYR A 298 15.53 0.20 14.59
N ALA A 299 16.39 0.49 13.60
CA ALA A 299 17.32 -0.51 13.08
C ALA A 299 18.31 -0.93 14.18
N ASP A 300 18.74 -2.18 14.14
CA ASP A 300 19.78 -2.68 15.05
C ASP A 300 21.14 -2.03 14.75
N GLU A 301 22.08 -2.19 15.69
CA GLU A 301 23.41 -1.59 15.60
C GLU A 301 24.16 -2.08 14.35
N GLU A 302 24.02 -3.35 13.97
CA GLU A 302 24.67 -3.93 12.79
C GLU A 302 24.16 -3.32 11.48
N ALA A 303 22.84 -3.16 11.35
CA ALA A 303 22.19 -2.56 10.21
C ALA A 303 22.57 -1.07 10.08
N GLU A 304 22.54 -0.31 11.18
CA GLU A 304 22.95 1.11 11.14
C GLU A 304 24.43 1.28 10.83
N LEU A 305 25.30 0.41 11.36
CA LEU A 305 26.72 0.40 11.01
C LEU A 305 26.95 0.09 9.53
N SER A 306 26.21 -0.86 8.97
CA SER A 306 26.23 -1.16 7.54
C SER A 306 25.77 0.04 6.70
N ILE A 307 24.67 0.70 7.10
CA ILE A 307 24.17 1.93 6.43
C ILE A 307 25.25 3.01 6.46
N LEU A 308 25.83 3.31 7.63
CA LEU A 308 26.88 4.32 7.75
C LEU A 308 28.13 3.92 6.96
N GLY A 309 28.51 2.64 6.93
CA GLY A 309 29.65 2.18 6.13
C GLY A 309 29.49 2.38 4.64
N ARG A 310 28.28 2.20 4.12
CA ARG A 310 27.97 2.44 2.70
C ARG A 310 27.90 3.94 2.37
N VAL A 311 27.27 4.73 3.25
CA VAL A 311 27.01 6.14 2.99
C VAL A 311 28.21 7.04 3.31
N THR A 312 28.98 6.72 4.33
CA THR A 312 30.15 7.47 4.79
C THR A 312 31.39 6.56 4.94
N PRO A 313 31.85 5.91 3.85
CA PRO A 313 32.99 4.98 3.92
C PRO A 313 34.30 5.65 4.36
N LYS A 314 34.43 6.98 4.15
CA LYS A 314 35.56 7.78 4.59
C LYS A 314 35.57 8.07 6.10
N LEU A 315 34.50 7.76 6.82
CA LEU A 315 34.41 7.95 8.26
C LEU A 315 34.94 6.67 8.97
N PRO A 316 35.91 6.80 9.91
CA PRO A 316 36.46 5.66 10.62
C PRO A 316 35.38 4.80 11.29
N GLU A 317 35.58 3.48 11.32
CA GLU A 317 34.58 2.55 11.85
C GLU A 317 34.33 2.75 13.35
N ASN A 318 35.37 3.07 14.13
CA ASN A 318 35.21 3.42 15.55
C ASN A 318 34.30 4.65 15.74
N VAL A 319 34.41 5.64 14.84
CA VAL A 319 33.55 6.83 14.88
C VAL A 319 32.11 6.45 14.55
N ARG A 320 31.89 5.63 13.52
CA ARG A 320 30.55 5.11 13.17
C ARG A 320 29.93 4.33 14.32
N LYS A 321 30.69 3.46 15.01
CA LYS A 321 30.26 2.74 16.22
C LYS A 321 29.89 3.70 17.36
N GLY A 322 30.71 4.71 17.62
CA GLY A 322 30.40 5.75 18.61
C GLY A 322 29.08 6.48 18.30
N MET A 323 28.87 6.86 17.04
CA MET A 323 27.65 7.52 16.60
C MET A 323 26.40 6.65 16.81
N VAL A 324 26.45 5.37 16.45
CA VAL A 324 25.33 4.43 16.65
C VAL A 324 25.03 4.22 18.14
N ARG A 325 26.06 4.07 18.98
CA ARG A 325 25.90 3.96 20.44
C ARG A 325 25.20 5.19 21.03
N ILE A 326 25.62 6.39 20.63
CA ILE A 326 24.97 7.64 21.06
C ILE A 326 23.52 7.68 20.59
N ALA A 327 23.25 7.33 19.33
CA ALA A 327 21.89 7.28 18.80
C ALA A 327 21.00 6.33 19.63
N ASN A 328 21.50 5.15 19.98
CA ASN A 328 20.79 4.17 20.80
C ASN A 328 20.54 4.66 22.22
N GLN A 329 21.50 5.34 22.86
CA GLN A 329 21.29 5.94 24.18
C GLN A 329 20.25 7.07 24.13
N VAL A 330 20.31 7.96 23.12
CA VAL A 330 19.30 9.01 22.92
C VAL A 330 17.91 8.42 22.70
N ARG A 331 17.79 7.34 21.90
CA ARG A 331 16.52 6.63 21.69
C ARG A 331 15.99 6.00 22.97
N LYS A 332 16.88 5.42 23.80
CA LYS A 332 16.49 4.86 25.09
C LYS A 332 15.94 5.94 26.02
N LEU A 333 16.60 7.10 26.09
CA LEU A 333 16.14 8.24 26.88
C LEU A 333 14.83 8.84 26.35
N PHE A 334 14.61 8.80 25.03
CA PHE A 334 13.35 9.23 24.40
C PHE A 334 12.20 8.25 24.65
N LEU A 335 12.44 6.94 24.55
CA LEU A 335 11.39 5.93 24.73
C LEU A 335 11.08 5.62 26.21
N GLY A 336 11.99 5.94 27.15
CA GLY A 336 11.86 5.53 28.55
C GLY A 336 12.14 4.03 28.75
N GLU A 337 12.15 3.57 30.01
CA GLU A 337 12.42 2.15 30.32
C GLU A 337 11.26 1.21 29.94
N ASN A 338 10.03 1.73 29.80
CA ASN A 338 8.83 0.95 29.45
C ASN A 338 7.93 1.59 28.37
N GLY A 339 8.37 2.62 27.65
CA GLY A 339 7.50 3.38 26.73
C GLY A 339 6.72 4.51 27.39
N GLU A 340 6.84 4.63 28.71
CA GLU A 340 6.28 5.69 29.56
C GLU A 340 7.47 6.45 30.19
N ASP A 341 7.33 7.76 30.38
CA ASP A 341 8.32 8.66 30.98
C ASP A 341 9.65 8.82 30.22
N GLY A 342 9.57 9.12 28.91
CA GLY A 342 10.72 9.60 28.14
C GLY A 342 11.31 10.87 28.74
N GLN A 343 12.61 10.88 29.04
CA GLN A 343 13.33 12.05 29.58
C GLN A 343 13.67 13.07 28.49
N LEU A 344 13.65 12.65 27.23
CA LEU A 344 13.85 13.51 26.06
C LEU A 344 12.57 13.57 25.24
N SER A 345 12.23 14.77 24.79
CA SER A 345 11.21 15.07 23.80
C SER A 345 11.72 14.87 22.36
N ILE A 346 13.05 14.79 22.18
CA ILE A 346 13.68 14.58 20.88
C ILE A 346 14.35 13.20 20.78
N THR A 347 14.27 12.62 19.58
CA THR A 347 14.90 11.33 19.27
C THR A 347 15.92 11.43 18.14
N MET A 348 16.84 10.46 18.08
CA MET A 348 17.82 10.36 17.00
C MET A 348 17.40 9.28 16.00
N SER A 349 16.61 9.65 14.99
CA SER A 349 16.26 8.74 13.89
C SER A 349 17.49 8.30 13.08
N THR A 350 17.39 7.20 12.33
CA THR A 350 18.45 6.77 11.39
C THR A 350 18.74 7.87 10.35
N ARG A 351 17.75 8.67 9.95
CA ARG A 351 17.93 9.84 9.07
C ARG A 351 18.84 10.90 9.72
N THR A 352 18.60 11.20 10.99
CA THR A 352 19.42 12.15 11.77
C THR A 352 20.84 11.63 11.94
N LEU A 353 21.00 10.33 12.24
CA LEU A 353 22.29 9.67 12.37
C LEU A 353 23.10 9.74 11.05
N VAL A 354 22.48 9.41 9.92
CA VAL A 354 23.13 9.52 8.59
C VAL A 354 23.49 10.98 8.27
N ARG A 355 22.61 11.93 8.61
CA ARG A 355 22.91 13.37 8.45
C ARG A 355 24.13 13.76 9.29
N TRP A 356 24.18 13.35 10.55
CA TRP A 356 25.30 13.63 11.44
C TRP A 356 26.61 13.10 10.85
N ALA A 357 26.65 11.84 10.40
CA ALA A 357 27.81 11.25 9.76
C ALA A 357 28.28 12.00 8.51
N LYS A 358 27.34 12.43 7.63
CA LYS A 358 27.67 13.22 6.44
C LYS A 358 28.23 14.60 6.80
N LEU A 359 27.62 15.28 7.76
CA LEU A 359 28.07 16.60 8.22
C LEU A 359 29.44 16.53 8.90
N SER A 360 29.73 15.47 9.66
CA SER A 360 31.06 15.28 10.25
C SER A 360 32.17 15.13 9.20
N LEU A 361 31.84 14.60 8.01
CA LEU A 361 32.78 14.60 6.88
C LEU A 361 32.89 15.98 6.22
N ALA A 362 31.80 16.72 6.10
CA ALA A 362 31.78 18.05 5.51
C ALA A 362 32.53 19.08 6.36
N PHE A 363 32.43 18.98 7.69
CA PHE A 363 33.01 19.93 8.64
C PHE A 363 34.33 19.46 9.26
N ARG A 364 35.12 18.65 8.55
CA ARG A 364 36.44 18.16 9.01
C ARG A 364 37.42 19.28 9.41
N GLY A 365 37.23 20.50 8.92
CA GLY A 365 38.05 21.67 9.27
C GLY A 365 37.56 22.46 10.49
N ALA A 366 36.41 22.09 11.09
CA ALA A 366 35.95 22.70 12.34
C ALA A 366 36.83 22.23 13.52
N PRO A 367 36.97 23.03 14.59
CA PRO A 367 37.74 22.65 15.77
C PRO A 367 37.32 21.27 16.32
N ASN A 368 36.01 21.07 16.49
CA ASN A 368 35.39 19.78 16.79
C ASN A 368 34.32 19.46 15.74
N ALA A 369 34.71 18.69 14.71
CA ALA A 369 33.82 18.34 13.61
C ALA A 369 32.62 17.48 14.04
N LEU A 370 32.78 16.64 15.07
CA LEU A 370 31.72 15.74 15.55
C LEU A 370 30.64 16.51 16.30
N GLU A 371 31.05 17.40 17.20
CA GLU A 371 30.13 18.26 17.97
C GLU A 371 29.41 19.25 17.07
N TYR A 372 30.15 19.96 16.19
CA TYR A 372 29.55 20.93 15.27
C TYR A 372 28.53 20.28 14.32
N ALA A 373 28.84 19.10 13.82
CA ALA A 373 27.92 18.32 13.00
C ALA A 373 26.71 17.81 13.79
N LEU A 374 26.89 17.42 15.06
CA LEU A 374 25.78 16.97 15.93
C LEU A 374 24.83 18.13 16.23
N ASP A 375 25.39 19.32 16.46
CA ASP A 375 24.64 20.53 16.74
C ASP A 375 23.69 20.86 15.58
N GLN A 376 24.21 20.87 14.36
CA GLN A 376 23.43 21.04 13.12
C GLN A 376 22.47 19.88 12.83
N ALA A 377 22.83 18.64 13.18
CA ALA A 377 21.98 17.48 12.89
C ALA A 377 20.78 17.36 13.84
N LEU A 378 20.95 17.72 15.12
CA LEU A 378 19.96 17.46 16.17
C LEU A 378 19.86 18.57 17.24
N LEU A 379 20.98 19.11 17.75
CA LEU A 379 20.93 19.85 19.03
C LEU A 379 20.36 21.25 18.94
N ILE A 380 20.45 21.93 17.79
CA ILE A 380 19.92 23.31 17.63
C ILE A 380 18.41 23.39 17.92
N ARG A 381 17.67 22.30 17.67
CA ARG A 381 16.22 22.22 17.93
C ARG A 381 15.87 21.56 19.27
N ALA A 382 16.87 21.18 20.06
CA ALA A 382 16.68 20.57 21.38
C ALA A 382 16.47 21.66 22.43
N ALA A 383 15.74 21.36 23.51
CA ALA A 383 15.74 22.22 24.68
C ALA A 383 17.16 22.26 25.30
N LYS A 384 17.45 23.30 26.09
CA LYS A 384 18.80 23.51 26.63
C LYS A 384 19.27 22.33 27.47
N GLU A 385 18.39 21.81 28.33
CA GLU A 385 18.65 20.70 29.24
C GLU A 385 18.90 19.39 28.47
N GLU A 386 18.12 19.15 27.41
CA GLU A 386 18.27 17.99 26.52
C GLU A 386 19.57 18.06 25.73
N ARG A 387 19.92 19.25 25.22
CA ARG A 387 21.18 19.49 24.53
C ARG A 387 22.36 19.14 25.43
N GLU A 388 22.34 19.59 26.67
CA GLU A 388 23.40 19.28 27.65
C GLU A 388 23.44 17.79 28.00
N ALA A 389 22.29 17.12 28.10
CA ALA A 389 22.22 15.68 28.31
C ALA A 389 22.84 14.89 27.13
N ILE A 390 22.48 15.23 25.89
CA ILE A 390 23.00 14.56 24.68
C ILE A 390 24.50 14.82 24.51
N LEU A 391 24.98 16.03 24.81
CA LEU A 391 26.41 16.34 24.78
C LEU A 391 27.21 15.57 25.83
N ARG A 392 26.65 15.37 27.04
CA ARG A 392 27.26 14.50 28.05
C ARG A 392 27.38 13.06 27.57
N VAL A 393 26.30 12.50 27.04
CA VAL A 393 26.30 11.17 26.41
C VAL A 393 27.37 11.07 25.32
N ALA A 394 27.49 12.09 24.47
CA ALA A 394 28.46 12.09 23.39
C ALA A 394 29.92 12.13 23.91
N LYS A 395 30.20 12.94 24.93
CA LYS A 395 31.49 13.00 25.61
C LYS A 395 31.83 11.67 26.29
N ASP A 396 30.88 11.03 26.94
CA ASP A 396 31.08 9.75 27.62
C ASP A 396 31.40 8.61 26.62
N VAL A 397 30.76 8.62 25.44
CA VAL A 397 30.98 7.59 24.42
C VAL A 397 32.28 7.80 23.64
N PHE A 398 32.61 9.04 23.28
CA PHE A 398 33.79 9.33 22.47
C PHE A 398 35.06 9.58 23.30
N GLY A 399 34.94 9.95 24.58
CA GLY A 399 36.07 10.27 25.44
C GLY A 399 36.99 11.31 24.80
N ASP A 400 38.29 10.98 24.70
CA ASP A 400 39.29 11.86 24.08
C ASP A 400 39.07 12.12 22.59
N GLN A 401 38.27 11.30 21.90
CA GLN A 401 37.91 11.53 20.49
C GLN A 401 36.87 12.65 20.32
N TRP A 402 36.29 13.16 21.40
CA TRP A 402 35.34 14.28 21.39
C TRP A 402 36.07 15.63 21.38
N ARG A 403 36.87 15.90 20.35
CA ARG A 403 37.65 17.14 20.24
C ARG A 403 37.69 17.70 18.84
#